data_AF-A0A0F5QGL0-F1
#
_entry.id   AF-A0A0F5QGL0-F1
#
_cell.length_a   1.000
_cell.length_b   1.000
_cell.length_c   1.000
_cell.angle_alpha   90.00
_cell.angle_beta   90.00
_cell.angle_gamma   90.00
#
_symmetry.space_group_name_H-M   'P 1'
#
loop_
_entity.id
_entity.type
_entity.pdbx_description
1 polymer ?
#
loop_
_entity_poly.entity_id
_entity_poly.type
_entity_poly.pdbx_seq_one_letter_code
_entity_poly.pdbx_strand_id
1 'polypeptide(L)' 'MELKRQVRARDGEKCRYCGRTEGPFDIDHDMPWSRGGKHELRNLLVACASCNRSKGALTAAEFMGFDLEGHSI' A
#
# COMPACT_ATOMS: atom_id res chain seq x y z
N MET A 1 5.44 3.83 -16.19
CA MET A 1 4.55 2.71 -16.57
C MET A 1 5.10 1.34 -16.15
N GLU A 2 6.42 1.18 -16.02
CA GLU A 2 7.06 -0.08 -15.61
C GLU A 2 6.80 -0.48 -14.13
N LEU A 3 6.99 0.45 -13.19
CA LEU A 3 6.89 0.17 -11.75
C LEU A 3 5.52 -0.36 -11.33
N LYS A 4 4.43 0.22 -11.84
CA LYS A 4 3.07 -0.24 -11.52
C LYS A 4 2.86 -1.70 -11.92
N ARG A 5 3.41 -2.13 -13.07
CA ARG A 5 3.34 -3.52 -13.53
C ARG A 5 4.14 -4.42 -12.60
N GLN A 6 5.34 -4.01 -12.20
CA GLN A 6 6.18 -4.78 -11.27
C GLN A 6 5.52 -4.94 -9.89
N VAL A 7 4.93 -3.87 -9.35
CA VAL A 7 4.19 -3.93 -8.08
C VAL A 7 3.01 -4.89 -8.18
N ARG A 8 2.20 -4.81 -9.26
CA ARG A 8 1.08 -5.73 -9.50
C ARG A 8 1.55 -7.18 -9.69
N ALA A 9 2.68 -7.41 -10.37
CA ALA A 9 3.24 -8.75 -10.53
C ALA A 9 3.74 -9.33 -9.20
N ARG A 10 4.29 -8.50 -8.31
CA ARG A 10 4.78 -8.91 -6.98
C ARG A 10 3.63 -9.19 -6.01
N ASP A 11 2.66 -8.29 -5.93
CA ASP A 11 1.59 -8.35 -4.92
C ASP A 11 0.35 -9.12 -5.41
N GLY A 12 0.25 -9.31 -6.72
CA GLY A 12 -0.95 -9.82 -7.39
C GLY A 12 -2.08 -8.80 -7.43
N GLU A 13 -3.28 -9.26 -7.79
CA GLU A 13 -4.52 -8.48 -7.71
C GLU A 13 -5.12 -8.58 -6.30
N LYS A 14 -4.32 -8.27 -5.27
CA LYS A 14 -4.73 -8.38 -3.86
C LYS A 14 -4.37 -7.11 -3.10
N CYS A 15 -5.34 -6.54 -2.40
CA CYS A 15 -5.12 -5.40 -1.53
C CYS A 15 -4.18 -5.81 -0.37
N ARG A 16 -3.07 -5.10 -0.20
CA ARG A 16 -2.08 -5.38 0.86
C ARG A 16 -2.62 -5.11 2.26
N TYR A 17 -3.62 -4.23 2.38
CA TYR A 17 -4.22 -3.83 3.64
C TYR A 17 -5.32 -4.78 4.12
N CYS A 18 -6.35 -5.00 3.31
CA CYS A 18 -7.52 -5.81 3.71
C CYS A 18 -7.58 -7.20 3.08
N GLY A 19 -6.63 -7.56 2.21
CA GLY A 19 -6.56 -8.88 1.60
C GLY A 19 -7.58 -9.18 0.50
N ARG A 20 -8.51 -8.27 0.19
CA ARG A 20 -9.49 -8.48 -0.90
C ARG A 20 -8.81 -8.64 -2.25
N THR A 21 -9.34 -9.54 -3.07
CA THR A 21 -8.85 -9.84 -4.42
C THR A 21 -9.73 -9.26 -5.54
N GLU A 22 -10.78 -8.53 -5.15
CA GLU A 22 -11.72 -7.94 -6.09
C GLU A 22 -11.73 -6.41 -6.00
N GLY A 23 -11.68 -5.75 -7.15
CA GLY A 23 -12.03 -4.34 -7.31
C GLY A 23 -11.18 -3.62 -8.35
N PRO A 24 -11.38 -2.31 -8.53
CA PRO A 24 -10.31 -1.49 -9.07
C PRO A 24 -9.19 -1.41 -8.02
N PHE A 25 -7.98 -1.83 -8.45
CA PHE A 25 -6.75 -1.76 -7.68
C PHE A 25 -5.86 -0.62 -8.16
N ASP A 26 -5.35 0.14 -7.21
CA ASP A 26 -4.38 1.20 -7.43
C ASP A 26 -3.05 0.88 -6.75
N ILE A 27 -2.02 1.62 -7.16
CA ILE A 27 -0.71 1.57 -6.52
C ILE A 27 -0.64 2.68 -5.48
N ASP A 28 -0.41 2.29 -4.24
CA ASP A 28 -0.27 3.19 -3.10
C ASP A 28 1.17 3.18 -2.56
N HIS A 29 1.55 4.23 -1.85
CA HIS A 29 2.83 4.31 -1.18
C HIS A 29 2.71 3.88 0.29
N ASP A 30 3.54 2.94 0.72
CA ASP A 30 3.65 2.52 2.12
C ASP A 30 3.94 3.75 3.01
N MET A 31 5.08 4.40 2.79
CA MET A 31 5.34 5.75 3.29
C MET A 31 4.80 6.76 2.28
N PRO A 32 3.84 7.61 2.65
CA PRO A 32 3.25 8.58 1.71
C PRO A 32 4.29 9.60 1.26
N TRP A 33 4.13 10.09 0.03
CA TRP A 33 5.05 11.07 -0.57
C TRP A 33 5.18 12.34 0.28
N SER A 34 4.08 12.80 0.89
CA SER A 34 4.06 13.96 1.78
C SER A 34 4.94 13.81 3.02
N ARG A 35 5.33 12.58 3.38
CA ARG A 35 6.21 12.27 4.51
C ARG A 35 7.59 11.76 4.07
N GLY A 36 7.97 12.01 2.82
CA GLY A 36 9.29 11.67 2.28
C GLY A 36 9.38 10.28 1.65
N GLY A 37 8.26 9.58 1.46
CA GLY A 37 8.23 8.30 0.80
C GLY A 37 8.61 8.39 -0.68
N LYS A 38 9.50 7.50 -1.12
CA LYS A 38 10.02 7.47 -2.50
C LYS A 38 9.10 6.68 -3.43
N HIS A 39 9.02 7.07 -4.70
CA HIS A 39 8.28 6.32 -5.72
C HIS A 39 9.10 5.17 -6.29
N GLU A 40 9.30 4.13 -5.48
CA GLU A 40 10.15 2.98 -5.80
C GLU A 40 9.49 1.66 -5.40
N LEU A 41 9.88 0.55 -6.03
CA LEU A 41 9.22 -0.75 -5.89
C LEU A 41 9.01 -1.17 -4.43
N ARG A 42 9.99 -0.95 -3.53
CA ARG A 42 9.88 -1.30 -2.11
C ARG A 42 8.86 -0.49 -1.32
N ASN A 43 8.57 0.74 -1.74
CA ASN A 43 7.64 1.65 -1.06
C ASN A 43 6.27 1.67 -1.75
N LEU A 44 6.10 0.93 -2.84
CA LEU A 44 4.82 0.83 -3.55
C LEU A 44 4.16 -0.51 -3.29
N LEU A 45 2.84 -0.50 -3.15
CA LEU A 45 2.02 -1.69 -2.91
C LEU A 45 0.68 -1.61 -3.64
N VAL A 46 0.03 -2.76 -3.80
CA VAL A 46 -1.35 -2.83 -4.32
C VAL A 46 -2.37 -2.52 -3.22
N ALA A 47 -3.24 -1.55 -3.46
CA ALA A 47 -4.33 -1.20 -2.55
C ALA A 47 -5.65 -1.07 -3.31
N CYS A 48 -6.75 -1.53 -2.70
CA CYS A 48 -8.08 -1.24 -3.23
C CYS A 48 -8.42 0.24 -3.04
N ALA A 49 -9.30 0.78 -3.89
CA ALA A 49 -9.70 2.19 -3.81
C ALA A 49 -10.22 2.62 -2.42
N SER A 50 -10.91 1.73 -1.69
CA SER A 50 -11.43 2.03 -0.34
C SER A 50 -10.32 2.19 0.69
N CYS A 51 -9.41 1.22 0.82
CA CYS A 51 -8.29 1.30 1.75
C CYS A 51 -7.34 2.44 1.39
N ASN A 52 -7.05 2.63 0.10
CA ASN A 52 -6.17 3.70 -0.36
C ASN A 52 -6.71 5.09 0.05
N ARG A 53 -8.02 5.33 -0.14
CA ARG A 53 -8.68 6.56 0.32
C ARG A 53 -8.69 6.69 1.85
N SER A 54 -8.90 5.59 2.57
CA SER A 54 -8.97 5.60 4.03
C SER A 54 -7.61 5.84 4.70
N LYS A 55 -6.52 5.32 4.13
CA LYS A 55 -5.15 5.53 4.64
C LYS A 55 -4.74 6.99 4.56
N GLY A 56 -5.04 7.66 3.45
CA GLY A 56 -4.67 9.05 3.25
C GLY A 56 -3.16 9.30 3.42
N ALA A 57 -2.79 10.18 4.36
CA ALA A 57 -1.40 10.54 4.66
C ALA A 57 -0.76 9.72 5.80
N LEU A 58 -1.41 8.64 6.24
CA LEU A 58 -0.82 7.68 7.17
C LEU A 58 0.22 6.81 6.46
N THR A 59 1.18 6.27 7.21
CA THR A 59 2.02 5.14 6.76
C THR A 59 1.22 3.85 6.75
N ALA A 60 1.68 2.78 6.08
CA ALA A 60 0.96 1.50 6.15
C ALA A 60 0.90 0.98 7.59
N ALA A 61 1.97 1.15 8.36
CA ALA A 61 2.06 0.77 9.77
C ALA A 61 0.99 1.47 10.62
N GLU A 62 0.90 2.81 10.49
CA GLU A 62 -0.12 3.60 11.19
C GLU A 62 -1.55 3.23 10.76
N PHE A 63 -1.76 2.95 9.48
CA PHE A 63 -3.09 2.59 8.97
C PHE A 63 -3.54 1.19 9.39
N MET A 64 -2.63 0.22 9.38
CA MET A 64 -2.95 -1.17 9.76
C MET A 64 -2.96 -1.37 11.27
N GLY A 65 -2.44 -0.41 12.04
CA GLY A 65 -2.38 -0.51 13.49
C GLY A 65 -1.32 -1.51 13.96
N PHE A 66 -0.19 -1.61 13.26
CA PHE A 66 0.92 -2.47 13.68
C PHE A 66 2.25 -1.69 13.68
N ASP A 67 3.13 -2.02 14.62
CA ASP A 67 4.51 -1.53 14.61
C ASP A 67 5.33 -2.21 13.48
N LEU A 68 6.58 -1.76 13.28
CA LEU A 68 7.47 -2.31 12.25
C LEU A 68 7.85 -3.79 12.49
N GLU A 69 7.57 -4.31 13.69
CA GLU A 69 7.83 -5.70 14.12
C GLU A 69 6.56 -6.57 14.00
N GLY A 70 5.40 -5.98 13.69
CA GLY A 70 4.12 -6.67 13.53
C GLY A 70 3.29 -6.80 14.80
N HIS A 71 3.62 -6.09 15.89
CA HIS A 71 2.77 -6.01 17.08
C HIS A 71 1.65 -5.00 16.87
N SER A 72 0.45 -5.27 17.37
CA SER A 72 -0.62 -4.26 17.36
C SER A 72 -0.21 -3.04 18.18
N ILE A 73 -0.38 -1.84 17.61
CA ILE A 73 -0.19 -0.56 18.32
C ILE A 73 -1.37 -0.23 19.24
#